data_AF-A0A9E1HI27-F1
#
_entry.id   AF-A0A9E1HI27-F1
#
_cell.length_a   1.000
_cell.length_b   1.000
_cell.length_c   1.000
_cell.angle_alpha   90.00
_cell.angle_beta   90.00
_cell.angle_gamma   90.00
#
_symmetry.space_group_name_H-M   'P 1'
#
loop_
_entity.id
_entity.type
_entity.pdbx_description
1 polymer ?
#
loop_
_entity_poly.entity_id
_entity_poly.type
_entity_poly.pdbx_seq_one_letter_code
_entity_poly.pdbx_strand_id
1 'polypeptide(L)'
;SVTTRTKAVSFTGNGSIIARVRDNGNSNNTVTSSTFTVTRIDNIAPTCTTSGGITSWTESNVTIYGICNDSGGSGCANISRTITTDYNGYASPGVVVDGAGNRTTCPNTTVYIDKGAPTISGSEIKNVTSTGYDIYVYGVTDNGSGVNRVQFPTWTSLGSQDDIQGNWVVNSIATGTNLGGGTWMYHVNIADHMNEGGVYNTHVYTYDNLGKGQAVAARGVTIMAPNQVGTLNLSDTTFTGNNNYMVGNTTNIYNNATYEFGASPGRAITIIPTNTSALGYIPSFQQNWITIEEYGGTSNMGYGISIGTNGVVMIAHRENYYYCILGYSASLSGMHKYRVTIYNKVPYLYINNQLAAIGVAAPNSGNVYFKNKVGYGTYGGNFIGNANYFNLYSVAR
;
A
#
# COMPACT_ATOMS: atom_id res chain seq x y z
N SER A 1 -86.05 55.24 20.81
CA SER A 1 -84.68 55.09 20.28
C SER A 1 -84.27 53.64 20.40
N VAL A 2 -83.86 52.99 19.30
CA VAL A 2 -83.35 51.61 19.36
C VAL A 2 -81.88 51.69 19.74
N THR A 3 -81.52 51.19 20.92
CA THR A 3 -80.12 51.14 21.38
C THR A 3 -79.51 49.80 21.00
N THR A 4 -78.59 49.80 20.04
CA THR A 4 -77.83 48.59 19.67
C THR A 4 -76.89 48.20 20.81
N ARG A 5 -76.93 46.92 21.23
CA ARG A 5 -75.99 46.32 22.19
C ARG A 5 -75.23 45.19 21.53
N THR A 6 -73.91 45.25 21.55
CA THR A 6 -73.02 44.19 21.04
C THR A 6 -72.49 43.36 22.21
N LYS A 7 -72.51 42.02 22.07
CA LYS A 7 -71.85 41.10 23.01
C LYS A 7 -70.88 40.22 22.22
N ALA A 8 -69.59 40.31 22.53
CA ALA A 8 -68.60 39.39 22.00
C ALA A 8 -68.75 38.02 22.68
N VAL A 9 -68.65 36.95 21.90
CA VAL A 9 -68.70 35.56 22.38
C VAL A 9 -67.57 34.81 21.69
N SER A 10 -66.74 34.12 22.46
CA SER A 10 -65.66 33.26 21.96
C SER A 10 -66.10 31.79 22.01
N PHE A 11 -65.68 31.01 21.02
CA PHE A 11 -65.98 29.59 20.92
C PHE A 11 -64.70 28.77 20.99
N THR A 12 -64.73 27.66 21.71
CA THR A 12 -63.58 26.74 21.86
C THR A 12 -63.83 25.41 21.16
N GLY A 13 -64.92 25.26 20.42
CA GLY A 13 -65.26 24.02 19.71
C GLY A 13 -66.38 24.21 18.70
N ASN A 14 -66.50 23.25 17.78
CA ASN A 14 -67.55 23.24 16.76
C ASN A 14 -68.92 23.04 17.39
N GLY A 15 -69.94 23.72 16.85
CA GLY A 15 -71.28 23.62 17.39
C GLY A 15 -72.27 24.57 16.74
N SER A 16 -73.54 24.42 17.13
CA SER A 16 -74.62 25.31 16.71
C SER A 16 -74.92 26.31 17.80
N ILE A 17 -75.06 27.58 17.43
CA ILE A 17 -75.38 28.67 18.36
C ILE A 17 -76.69 29.35 17.95
N ILE A 18 -77.44 29.77 18.95
CA ILE A 18 -78.64 30.60 18.79
C ILE A 18 -78.50 31.82 19.70
N ALA A 19 -78.88 33.00 19.19
CA ALA A 19 -78.99 34.20 20.02
C ALA A 19 -80.45 34.36 20.46
N ARG A 20 -80.66 34.67 21.74
CA ARG A 20 -81.99 34.97 22.30
C ARG A 20 -81.98 36.36 22.91
N VAL A 21 -82.93 37.20 22.49
CA VAL A 21 -83.14 38.54 23.05
C VAL A 21 -84.47 38.55 23.79
N ARG A 22 -84.45 38.97 25.07
CA ARG A 22 -85.63 39.07 25.92
C ARG A 22 -85.95 40.54 26.19
N ASP A 23 -87.22 40.92 26.05
CA ASP A 23 -87.70 42.24 26.46
C ASP A 23 -87.85 42.32 28.00
N ASN A 24 -87.36 43.40 28.61
CA ASN A 24 -87.27 43.55 30.07
C ASN A 24 -88.64 43.91 30.71
N GLY A 25 -89.64 44.31 29.92
CA GLY A 25 -90.99 44.65 30.39
C GLY A 25 -92.01 43.51 30.35
N ASN A 26 -91.71 42.39 29.70
CA ASN A 26 -92.58 41.21 29.61
C ASN A 26 -91.75 39.93 29.44
N SER A 27 -91.69 39.11 30.49
CA SER A 27 -90.88 37.89 30.54
C SER A 27 -91.26 36.84 29.48
N ASN A 28 -92.42 36.97 28.84
CA ASN A 28 -92.90 36.04 27.81
C ASN A 28 -92.53 36.46 26.38
N ASN A 29 -91.86 37.61 26.18
CA ASN A 29 -91.49 38.10 24.85
C ASN A 29 -89.98 37.89 24.59
N THR A 30 -89.62 36.71 24.07
CA THR A 30 -88.25 36.36 23.65
C THR A 30 -88.21 36.10 22.15
N VAL A 31 -87.31 36.76 21.43
CA VAL A 31 -87.04 36.48 20.02
C VAL A 31 -85.76 35.65 19.92
N THR A 32 -85.80 34.57 19.15
CA THR A 32 -84.65 33.68 18.90
C THR A 32 -84.17 33.86 17.46
N SER A 33 -82.86 33.98 17.26
CA SER A 33 -82.27 34.04 15.92
C SER A 33 -82.35 32.71 15.19
N SER A 34 -82.07 32.72 13.88
CA SER A 34 -81.64 31.52 13.16
C SER A 34 -80.39 30.91 13.82
N THR A 35 -80.22 29.60 13.64
CA THR A 35 -79.00 28.91 14.05
C THR A 35 -77.82 29.40 13.22
N PHE A 36 -76.73 29.74 13.89
CA PHE A 36 -75.42 29.92 13.25
C PHE A 36 -74.57 28.71 13.59
N THR A 37 -73.90 28.14 12.59
CA THR A 37 -73.02 26.99 12.83
C THR A 37 -71.58 27.47 12.87
N VAL A 38 -70.89 27.20 13.98
CA VAL A 38 -69.44 27.33 14.08
C VAL A 38 -68.85 26.01 13.64
N THR A 39 -68.20 26.03 12.47
CA THR A 39 -67.48 24.89 11.91
C THR A 39 -66.01 25.25 11.73
N ARG A 40 -65.13 24.25 11.69
CA ARG A 40 -63.68 24.38 11.46
C ARG A 40 -62.82 24.90 12.62
N ILE A 41 -63.31 24.83 13.86
CA ILE A 41 -62.43 24.89 15.03
C ILE A 41 -61.73 23.53 15.14
N ASP A 42 -60.42 23.54 15.00
CA ASP A 42 -59.57 22.37 15.15
C ASP A 42 -58.59 22.59 16.30
N ASN A 43 -58.74 21.79 17.35
CA ASN A 43 -57.89 21.79 18.54
C ASN A 43 -57.19 20.43 18.73
N ILE A 44 -57.24 19.55 17.71
CA ILE A 44 -56.66 18.21 17.80
C ILE A 44 -55.29 18.27 17.12
N ALA A 45 -54.23 18.03 17.88
CA ALA A 45 -52.90 17.98 17.30
C ALA A 45 -52.78 16.82 16.29
N PRO A 46 -52.06 17.01 15.17
CA PRO A 46 -51.82 15.94 14.21
C PRO A 46 -50.99 14.82 14.84
N THR A 47 -51.05 13.60 14.32
CA THR A 47 -50.10 12.54 14.66
C THR A 47 -48.92 12.52 13.69
N CYS A 48 -47.78 11.98 14.13
CA CYS A 48 -46.62 11.80 13.26
C CYS A 48 -46.01 10.40 13.40
N THR A 49 -45.72 9.76 12.28
CA THR A 49 -44.88 8.55 12.21
C THR A 49 -43.58 8.85 11.48
N THR A 50 -42.49 8.21 11.88
CA THR A 50 -41.16 8.41 11.31
C THR A 50 -40.76 7.24 10.44
N SER A 51 -40.17 7.51 9.27
CA SER A 51 -39.61 6.50 8.36
C SER A 51 -38.28 6.96 7.74
N GLY A 52 -37.60 6.04 7.02
CA GLY A 52 -36.35 6.33 6.30
C GLY A 52 -35.07 6.22 7.12
N GLY A 53 -35.15 5.88 8.41
CA GLY A 53 -33.97 5.55 9.21
C GLY A 53 -33.35 4.21 8.84
N ILE A 54 -32.11 4.00 9.25
CA ILE A 54 -31.31 2.82 8.95
C ILE A 54 -30.53 2.36 10.18
N THR A 55 -30.33 1.05 10.32
CA THR A 55 -29.56 0.44 11.42
C THR A 55 -28.23 -0.16 10.98
N SER A 56 -27.92 -0.12 9.68
CA SER A 56 -26.61 -0.47 9.11
C SER A 56 -25.86 0.81 8.77
N TRP A 57 -24.53 0.80 8.93
CA TRP A 57 -23.68 1.91 8.52
C TRP A 57 -23.78 2.17 7.01
N THR A 58 -23.72 3.44 6.61
CA THR A 58 -23.67 3.85 5.20
C THR A 58 -22.79 5.09 5.01
N GLU A 59 -22.21 5.23 3.82
CA GLU A 59 -21.54 6.46 3.39
C GLU A 59 -22.51 7.47 2.73
N SER A 60 -23.73 7.02 2.43
CA SER A 60 -24.74 7.83 1.73
C SER A 60 -25.47 8.79 2.67
N ASN A 61 -26.00 9.88 2.10
CA ASN A 61 -26.91 10.75 2.84
C ASN A 61 -28.19 9.97 3.20
N VAL A 62 -28.68 10.13 4.43
CA VAL A 62 -29.94 9.51 4.87
C VAL A 62 -31.01 10.58 4.98
N THR A 63 -32.16 10.35 4.37
CA THR A 63 -33.33 11.23 4.50
C THR A 63 -34.39 10.53 5.32
N ILE A 64 -34.75 11.13 6.45
CA ILE A 64 -35.82 10.67 7.33
C ILE A 64 -37.08 11.51 7.08
N TYR A 65 -38.24 10.88 7.18
CA TYR A 65 -39.54 11.49 6.87
C TYR A 65 -40.43 11.47 8.10
N GLY A 66 -41.14 12.57 8.33
CA GLY A 66 -42.26 12.67 9.26
C GLY A 66 -43.56 12.64 8.48
N ILE A 67 -44.30 11.55 8.58
CA ILE A 67 -45.59 11.37 7.93
C ILE A 67 -46.66 11.91 8.86
N CYS A 68 -47.27 13.01 8.44
CA CYS A 68 -48.29 13.69 9.23
C CYS A 68 -49.68 13.13 8.93
N ASN A 69 -50.48 12.93 9.97
CA ASN A 69 -51.88 12.58 9.85
C ASN A 69 -52.73 13.44 10.79
N ASP A 70 -53.64 14.24 10.23
CA ASP A 70 -54.51 15.11 11.00
C ASP A 70 -55.95 14.57 11.02
N SER A 71 -56.46 14.28 12.23
CA SER A 71 -57.85 13.88 12.46
C SER A 71 -58.76 15.05 12.87
N GLY A 72 -58.19 16.22 13.14
CA GLY A 72 -58.89 17.47 13.45
C GLY A 72 -59.52 18.13 12.24
N GLY A 73 -58.95 17.88 11.05
CA GLY A 73 -59.51 18.23 9.76
C GLY A 73 -59.05 19.58 9.20
N SER A 74 -58.10 20.25 9.85
CA SER A 74 -57.41 21.41 9.29
C SER A 74 -56.34 21.03 8.25
N GLY A 75 -55.97 19.75 8.19
CA GLY A 75 -54.97 19.19 7.29
C GLY A 75 -53.55 19.45 7.79
N CYS A 76 -52.60 18.62 7.37
CA CYS A 76 -51.19 18.81 7.69
C CYS A 76 -50.27 18.29 6.59
N ALA A 77 -49.00 18.73 6.61
CA ALA A 77 -48.01 18.38 5.60
C ALA A 77 -46.92 17.45 6.17
N ASN A 78 -46.46 16.53 5.33
CA ASN A 78 -45.28 15.72 5.63
C ASN A 78 -44.03 16.61 5.67
N ILE A 79 -43.07 16.22 6.50
CA ILE A 79 -41.78 16.88 6.61
C ILE A 79 -40.65 15.87 6.34
N SER A 80 -39.47 16.37 6.01
CA SER A 80 -38.27 15.54 5.88
C SER A 80 -37.04 16.25 6.40
N ARG A 81 -36.04 15.47 6.79
CA ARG A 81 -34.72 15.94 7.18
C ARG A 81 -33.67 15.03 6.56
N THR A 82 -32.75 15.61 5.80
CA THR A 82 -31.59 14.90 5.27
C THR A 82 -30.39 15.12 6.16
N ILE A 83 -29.74 14.03 6.58
CA ILE A 83 -28.50 14.04 7.34
C ILE A 83 -27.37 13.72 6.35
N THR A 84 -26.41 14.63 6.26
CA THR A 84 -25.37 14.64 5.21
C THR A 84 -23.95 14.51 5.76
N THR A 85 -23.78 14.48 7.07
CA THR A 85 -22.50 14.36 7.78
C THR A 85 -22.47 13.06 8.57
N ASP A 86 -21.32 12.73 9.14
CA ASP A 86 -21.18 11.64 10.10
C ASP A 86 -22.25 11.73 11.18
N TYR A 87 -22.88 10.60 11.48
CA TYR A 87 -23.98 10.53 12.43
C TYR A 87 -24.05 9.15 13.08
N ASN A 88 -24.10 9.11 14.40
CA ASN A 88 -24.25 7.89 15.16
C ASN A 88 -25.33 8.04 16.24
N GLY A 89 -26.54 7.58 15.95
CA GLY A 89 -27.59 7.49 16.96
C GLY A 89 -28.99 7.80 16.45
N TYR A 90 -29.78 8.47 17.29
CA TYR A 90 -31.20 8.73 17.04
C TYR A 90 -31.43 10.11 16.44
N ALA A 91 -32.31 10.20 15.43
CA ALA A 91 -32.70 11.46 14.81
C ALA A 91 -34.22 11.53 14.59
N SER A 92 -34.78 12.73 14.75
CA SER A 92 -36.17 13.04 14.39
C SER A 92 -36.22 13.92 13.13
N PRO A 93 -37.21 13.72 12.25
CA PRO A 93 -37.45 14.60 11.11
C PRO A 93 -37.96 15.98 11.52
N GLY A 94 -38.44 16.15 12.76
CA GLY A 94 -38.85 17.44 13.32
C GLY A 94 -40.26 17.43 13.91
N VAL A 95 -40.96 18.55 13.74
CA VAL A 95 -42.31 18.78 14.28
C VAL A 95 -43.25 18.99 13.12
N VAL A 96 -44.32 18.20 13.07
CA VAL A 96 -45.44 18.44 12.14
C VAL A 96 -46.41 19.44 12.75
N VAL A 97 -46.98 20.28 11.91
CA VAL A 97 -47.94 21.32 12.29
C VAL A 97 -49.13 21.22 11.36
N ASP A 98 -50.33 21.25 11.92
CA ASP A 98 -51.57 21.28 11.13
C ASP A 98 -51.95 22.71 10.70
N GLY A 99 -53.02 22.84 9.93
CA GLY A 99 -53.51 24.13 9.44
C GLY A 99 -54.05 25.06 10.53
N ALA A 100 -54.37 24.53 11.72
CA ALA A 100 -54.84 25.29 12.88
C ALA A 100 -53.70 25.72 13.82
N GLY A 101 -52.48 25.23 13.60
CA GLY A 101 -51.29 25.55 14.38
C GLY A 101 -51.02 24.58 15.54
N ASN A 102 -51.75 23.47 15.66
CA ASN A 102 -51.43 22.42 16.63
C ASN A 102 -50.18 21.65 16.17
N ARG A 103 -49.38 21.16 17.12
CA ARG A 103 -48.00 20.70 16.86
C ARG A 103 -47.74 19.33 17.48
N THR A 104 -47.04 18.47 16.75
CA THR A 104 -46.57 17.17 17.25
C THR A 104 -45.14 16.89 16.83
N THR A 105 -44.29 16.54 17.80
CA THR A 105 -42.91 16.10 17.53
C THR A 105 -42.91 14.67 17.02
N CYS A 106 -42.26 14.44 15.89
CA CYS A 106 -42.14 13.11 15.31
C CYS A 106 -41.17 12.23 16.13
N PRO A 107 -41.46 10.93 16.31
CA PRO A 107 -40.58 9.99 16.99
C PRO A 107 -39.17 9.94 16.37
N ASN A 108 -38.19 9.54 17.17
CA ASN A 108 -36.84 9.31 16.68
C ASN A 108 -36.74 7.99 15.88
N THR A 109 -35.80 7.94 14.93
CA THR A 109 -35.33 6.72 14.28
C THR A 109 -33.81 6.64 14.35
N THR A 110 -33.25 5.42 14.24
CA THR A 110 -31.81 5.21 14.16
C THR A 110 -31.26 5.68 12.82
N VAL A 111 -30.08 6.29 12.84
CA VAL A 111 -29.29 6.68 11.68
C VAL A 111 -27.81 6.44 11.99
N TYR A 112 -27.14 5.69 11.12
CA TYR A 112 -25.70 5.43 11.19
C TYR A 112 -25.05 5.80 9.86
N ILE A 113 -24.38 6.96 9.84
CA ILE A 113 -23.64 7.48 8.69
C ILE A 113 -22.18 7.59 9.07
N ASP A 114 -21.33 7.00 8.26
CA ASP A 114 -19.88 7.10 8.36
C ASP A 114 -19.30 7.50 7.01
N LYS A 115 -18.76 8.71 6.98
CA LYS A 115 -18.03 9.32 5.87
C LYS A 115 -16.58 9.60 6.28
N GLY A 116 -16.20 9.33 7.52
CA GLY A 116 -14.81 9.37 7.95
C GLY A 116 -14.04 8.26 7.27
N ALA A 117 -12.73 8.41 7.19
CA ALA A 117 -11.84 7.29 6.94
C ALA A 117 -11.04 7.07 8.22
N PRO A 118 -10.49 5.86 8.44
CA PRO A 118 -9.72 5.60 9.64
C PRO A 118 -8.50 6.51 9.76
N THR A 119 -8.06 6.75 11.00
CA THR A 119 -6.90 7.58 11.34
C THR A 119 -5.80 6.75 11.96
N ILE A 120 -4.56 7.25 11.92
CA ILE A 120 -3.36 6.61 12.48
C ILE A 120 -2.62 7.66 13.33
N SER A 121 -2.11 7.27 14.51
CA SER A 121 -1.36 8.19 15.38
C SER A 121 0.16 8.03 15.29
N GLY A 122 0.65 6.88 14.82
CA GLY A 122 2.09 6.67 14.64
C GLY A 122 2.44 5.34 13.98
N SER A 123 3.70 5.21 13.61
CA SER A 123 4.28 3.98 13.08
C SER A 123 5.72 3.80 13.56
N GLU A 124 6.16 2.54 13.63
CA GLU A 124 7.50 2.16 14.08
C GLU A 124 7.97 0.92 13.32
N ILE A 125 9.27 0.81 13.07
CA ILE A 125 9.88 -0.35 12.43
C ILE A 125 10.83 -1.04 13.39
N LYS A 126 10.71 -2.37 13.48
CA LYS A 126 11.41 -3.25 14.43
C LYS A 126 11.94 -4.49 13.73
N ASN A 127 12.74 -5.26 14.46
CA ASN A 127 13.19 -6.59 14.07
C ASN A 127 13.80 -6.63 12.66
N VAL A 128 14.56 -5.58 12.33
CA VAL A 128 15.24 -5.47 11.05
C VAL A 128 16.36 -6.50 10.98
N THR A 129 16.23 -7.43 10.04
CA THR A 129 17.17 -8.52 9.81
C THR A 129 17.49 -8.67 8.32
N SER A 130 18.35 -9.62 8.00
CA SER A 130 18.67 -10.03 6.63
C SER A 130 17.52 -10.76 5.92
N THR A 131 16.43 -11.11 6.58
CA THR A 131 15.32 -11.84 5.93
C THR A 131 14.03 -11.03 5.92
N GLY A 132 13.98 -9.92 6.63
CA GLY A 132 12.76 -9.13 6.76
C GLY A 132 12.82 -8.15 7.93
N TYR A 133 11.71 -7.46 8.13
CA TYR A 133 11.50 -6.52 9.22
C TYR A 133 10.01 -6.40 9.55
N ASP A 134 9.70 -5.93 10.75
CA ASP A 134 8.33 -5.73 11.19
C ASP A 134 7.97 -4.25 11.18
N ILE A 135 6.79 -3.94 10.68
CA ILE A 135 6.19 -2.61 10.72
C ILE A 135 5.03 -2.65 11.69
N TYR A 136 5.07 -1.76 12.68
CA TYR A 136 3.97 -1.53 13.61
C TYR A 136 3.30 -0.20 13.26
N VAL A 137 1.98 -0.17 13.34
CA VAL A 137 1.18 1.06 13.29
C VAL A 137 0.27 1.11 14.51
N TYR A 138 0.11 2.31 15.05
CA TYR A 138 -0.53 2.55 16.33
C TYR A 138 -1.69 3.53 16.19
N GLY A 139 -2.65 3.40 17.12
CA GLY A 139 -3.82 4.27 17.19
C GLY A 139 -4.71 4.21 15.95
N VAL A 140 -4.71 3.07 15.24
CA VAL A 140 -5.60 2.86 14.10
C VAL A 140 -7.03 2.80 14.60
N THR A 141 -7.79 3.85 14.32
CA THR A 141 -9.16 4.03 14.84
C THR A 141 -10.08 4.62 13.78
N ASP A 142 -11.36 4.27 13.88
CA ASP A 142 -12.43 4.82 13.07
C ASP A 142 -13.61 5.16 13.98
N ASN A 143 -14.24 6.31 13.75
CA ASN A 143 -15.31 6.84 14.62
C ASN A 143 -16.70 6.30 14.27
N GLY A 144 -16.83 5.58 13.15
CA GLY A 144 -18.09 5.12 12.62
C GLY A 144 -18.14 3.60 12.47
N SER A 145 -18.06 3.15 11.23
CA SER A 145 -18.27 1.76 10.82
C SER A 145 -17.19 0.81 11.35
N GLY A 146 -16.07 1.32 11.82
CA GLY A 146 -14.96 0.58 12.40
C GLY A 146 -13.91 0.21 11.37
N VAL A 147 -12.71 -0.13 11.86
CA VAL A 147 -11.57 -0.50 11.01
C VAL A 147 -11.74 -1.92 10.47
N ASN A 148 -11.67 -2.07 9.16
CA ASN A 148 -11.76 -3.35 8.46
C ASN A 148 -10.39 -4.02 8.32
N ARG A 149 -9.42 -3.31 7.72
CA ARG A 149 -8.10 -3.85 7.43
C ARG A 149 -7.05 -2.75 7.29
N VAL A 150 -5.79 -3.15 7.47
CA VAL A 150 -4.62 -2.30 7.20
C VAL A 150 -3.72 -3.02 6.20
N GLN A 151 -3.38 -2.35 5.10
CA GLN A 151 -2.57 -2.88 4.02
C GLN A 151 -1.18 -2.24 4.02
N PHE A 152 -0.17 -3.06 3.74
CA PHE A 152 1.25 -2.73 3.76
C PHE A 152 1.94 -3.04 2.42
N PRO A 153 1.48 -2.45 1.30
CA PRO A 153 2.19 -2.61 0.03
C PRO A 153 3.63 -2.18 0.17
N THR A 154 4.51 -3.08 -0.21
CA THR A 154 5.95 -2.98 -0.05
C THR A 154 6.64 -3.31 -1.35
N TRP A 155 7.72 -2.60 -1.66
CA TRP A 155 8.52 -2.82 -2.86
C TRP A 155 9.95 -2.33 -2.61
N THR A 156 10.89 -2.82 -3.39
CA THR A 156 12.25 -2.26 -3.37
C THR A 156 12.39 -1.12 -4.38
N SER A 157 13.27 -0.16 -4.09
CA SER A 157 13.57 0.92 -5.05
C SER A 157 14.35 0.43 -6.27
N LEU A 158 14.87 -0.80 -6.24
CA LEU A 158 15.44 -1.46 -7.41
C LEU A 158 14.27 -1.91 -8.30
N GLY A 159 14.33 -1.66 -9.61
CA GLY A 159 13.20 -2.02 -10.49
C GLY A 159 11.92 -1.17 -10.32
N SER A 160 11.89 -0.25 -9.35
CA SER A 160 10.79 0.67 -9.01
C SER A 160 9.66 0.07 -8.18
N GLN A 161 8.64 -0.57 -8.76
CA GLN A 161 7.55 -1.23 -8.03
C GLN A 161 7.23 -2.59 -8.68
N ASP A 162 8.21 -3.18 -9.37
CA ASP A 162 8.07 -4.43 -10.10
C ASP A 162 7.93 -5.64 -9.16
N ASP A 163 8.40 -5.53 -7.93
CA ASP A 163 8.28 -6.52 -6.86
C ASP A 163 7.16 -6.22 -5.84
N ILE A 164 6.29 -5.24 -6.13
CA ILE A 164 5.16 -4.92 -5.25
C ILE A 164 4.19 -6.09 -5.19
N GLN A 165 3.64 -6.37 -4.01
CA GLN A 165 2.64 -7.44 -3.87
C GLN A 165 1.43 -7.18 -4.79
N GLY A 166 1.14 -8.12 -5.70
CA GLY A 166 0.04 -8.01 -6.66
C GLY A 166 -1.33 -7.93 -5.98
N ASN A 167 -2.16 -6.98 -6.41
CA ASN A 167 -3.52 -6.74 -5.88
C ASN A 167 -3.56 -6.49 -4.35
N TRP A 168 -2.52 -5.84 -3.80
CA TRP A 168 -2.37 -5.55 -2.37
C TRP A 168 -3.55 -4.80 -1.73
N VAL A 169 -4.40 -4.11 -2.50
CA VAL A 169 -5.53 -3.31 -1.97
C VAL A 169 -6.55 -4.19 -1.20
N VAL A 170 -6.70 -5.44 -1.63
CA VAL A 170 -7.65 -6.41 -1.06
C VAL A 170 -7.02 -7.75 -0.70
N ASN A 171 -5.83 -8.05 -1.24
CA ASN A 171 -5.18 -9.34 -1.03
C ASN A 171 -4.57 -9.45 0.38
N SER A 172 -4.74 -10.62 1.02
CA SER A 172 -4.22 -10.90 2.35
C SER A 172 -2.70 -10.87 2.45
N ILE A 173 -1.98 -11.02 1.32
CA ILE A 173 -0.50 -11.00 1.31
C ILE A 173 0.09 -9.69 1.81
N ALA A 174 -0.63 -8.57 1.73
CA ALA A 174 -0.21 -7.27 2.24
C ALA A 174 -0.98 -6.85 3.51
N THR A 175 -1.91 -7.69 3.99
CA THR A 175 -2.76 -7.36 5.13
C THR A 175 -1.98 -7.54 6.44
N GLY A 176 -1.97 -6.51 7.27
CA GLY A 176 -1.40 -6.58 8.61
C GLY A 176 -2.23 -7.46 9.55
N THR A 177 -1.57 -7.95 10.59
CA THR A 177 -2.19 -8.64 11.71
C THR A 177 -2.66 -7.62 12.75
N ASN A 178 -3.95 -7.67 13.12
CA ASN A 178 -4.50 -6.87 14.20
C ASN A 178 -4.05 -7.44 15.55
N LEU A 179 -3.28 -6.66 16.30
CA LEU A 179 -2.79 -7.03 17.62
C LEU A 179 -3.70 -6.54 18.76
N GLY A 180 -4.79 -5.84 18.43
CA GLY A 180 -5.71 -5.25 19.38
C GLY A 180 -5.35 -3.81 19.78
N GLY A 181 -6.30 -3.10 20.40
CA GLY A 181 -6.08 -1.73 20.89
C GLY A 181 -5.68 -0.71 19.81
N GLY A 182 -6.09 -0.91 18.56
CA GLY A 182 -5.69 -0.06 17.42
C GLY A 182 -4.25 -0.27 16.96
N THR A 183 -3.60 -1.37 17.36
CA THR A 183 -2.25 -1.73 16.91
C THR A 183 -2.31 -2.79 15.81
N TRP A 184 -1.60 -2.55 14.72
CA TRP A 184 -1.42 -3.54 13.64
C TRP A 184 0.05 -3.77 13.37
N MET A 185 0.40 -4.99 12.97
CA MET A 185 1.76 -5.36 12.59
C MET A 185 1.78 -6.07 11.25
N TYR A 186 2.77 -5.78 10.42
CA TYR A 186 3.06 -6.52 9.20
C TYR A 186 4.53 -6.89 9.14
N HIS A 187 4.80 -8.16 8.85
CA HIS A 187 6.15 -8.65 8.60
C HIS A 187 6.45 -8.55 7.10
N VAL A 188 7.41 -7.71 6.73
CA VAL A 188 7.93 -7.67 5.38
C VAL A 188 8.96 -8.77 5.24
N ASN A 189 8.67 -9.76 4.41
CA ASN A 189 9.57 -10.84 4.08
C ASN A 189 10.28 -10.54 2.75
N ILE A 190 11.61 -10.51 2.78
CA ILE A 190 12.44 -10.15 1.62
C ILE A 190 12.31 -11.16 0.47
N ALA A 191 11.99 -12.42 0.78
CA ALA A 191 11.76 -13.46 -0.23
C ALA A 191 10.55 -13.15 -1.13
N ASP A 192 9.59 -12.37 -0.65
CA ASP A 192 8.40 -11.94 -1.40
C ASP A 192 8.70 -10.75 -2.34
N HIS A 193 9.92 -10.22 -2.26
CA HIS A 193 10.42 -9.02 -2.94
C HIS A 193 11.70 -9.35 -3.73
N MET A 194 11.64 -10.44 -4.48
CA MET A 194 12.73 -10.95 -5.34
C MET A 194 14.09 -11.19 -4.63
N ASN A 195 14.12 -11.21 -3.29
CA ASN A 195 15.34 -11.21 -2.49
C ASN A 195 16.28 -10.02 -2.79
N GLU A 196 15.72 -8.92 -3.26
CA GLU A 196 16.45 -7.70 -3.54
C GLU A 196 16.94 -7.06 -2.25
N GLY A 197 17.91 -6.15 -2.38
CA GLY A 197 18.45 -5.45 -1.24
C GLY A 197 18.63 -3.98 -1.55
N GLY A 198 18.45 -3.12 -0.56
CA GLY A 198 18.40 -1.68 -0.76
C GLY A 198 17.19 -1.07 -0.08
N VAL A 199 16.75 0.09 -0.53
CA VAL A 199 15.63 0.80 0.10
C VAL A 199 14.34 0.06 -0.17
N TYR A 200 13.72 -0.46 0.89
CA TYR A 200 12.36 -0.96 0.88
C TYR A 200 11.41 0.19 1.21
N ASN A 201 10.45 0.41 0.34
CA ASN A 201 9.38 1.37 0.55
C ASN A 201 8.15 0.59 0.96
N THR A 202 7.60 0.89 2.14
CA THR A 202 6.30 0.37 2.54
C THR A 202 5.36 1.53 2.78
N HIS A 203 4.22 1.50 2.10
CA HIS A 203 3.11 2.41 2.39
C HIS A 203 2.12 1.74 3.33
N VAL A 204 1.32 2.54 4.03
CA VAL A 204 0.25 2.04 4.91
C VAL A 204 -1.08 2.60 4.46
N TYR A 205 -2.05 1.72 4.24
CA TYR A 205 -3.41 2.07 3.90
C TYR A 205 -4.37 1.46 4.91
N THR A 206 -5.26 2.27 5.46
CA THR A 206 -6.28 1.84 6.42
C THR A 206 -7.65 1.94 5.77
N TYR A 207 -8.47 0.89 5.90
CA TYR A 207 -9.83 0.86 5.36
C TYR A 207 -10.85 0.60 6.47
N ASP A 208 -11.98 1.29 6.41
CA ASP A 208 -13.14 1.03 7.25
C ASP A 208 -14.03 -0.11 6.69
N ASN A 209 -15.11 -0.44 7.39
CA ASN A 209 -16.06 -1.47 6.97
C ASN A 209 -16.98 -1.07 5.80
N LEU A 210 -16.94 0.19 5.37
CA LEU A 210 -17.61 0.69 4.17
C LEU A 210 -16.68 0.78 2.96
N GLY A 211 -15.39 0.45 3.13
CA GLY A 211 -14.37 0.48 2.09
C GLY A 211 -13.70 1.84 1.92
N LYS A 212 -13.98 2.83 2.78
CA LYS A 212 -13.30 4.12 2.74
C LYS A 212 -11.89 4.00 3.26
N GLY A 213 -10.96 4.46 2.44
CA GLY A 213 -9.54 4.36 2.69
C GLY A 213 -8.90 5.71 3.03
N GLN A 214 -7.92 5.67 3.92
CA GLN A 214 -6.90 6.72 4.05
C GLN A 214 -5.54 6.11 3.69
N ALA A 215 -4.79 6.87 2.90
CA ALA A 215 -3.40 6.56 2.58
C ALA A 215 -2.52 7.44 3.45
N VAL A 216 -1.78 6.82 4.37
CA VAL A 216 -0.74 7.52 5.11
C VAL A 216 0.58 7.11 4.48
N ALA A 217 1.31 8.08 3.93
CA ALA A 217 2.68 7.85 3.48
C ALA A 217 3.51 7.45 4.70
N ALA A 218 3.84 6.15 4.80
CA ALA A 218 4.77 5.68 5.80
C ALA A 218 6.21 5.87 5.28
N ARG A 219 7.11 6.17 6.22
CA ARG A 219 8.50 6.50 5.96
C ARG A 219 9.20 5.33 5.24
N GLY A 220 9.93 5.63 4.16
CA GLY A 220 10.80 4.65 3.51
C GLY A 220 11.89 4.16 4.48
N VAL A 221 12.14 2.85 4.50
CA VAL A 221 13.20 2.26 5.32
C VAL A 221 14.30 1.71 4.43
N THR A 222 15.50 2.22 4.64
CA THR A 222 16.69 1.67 4.00
C THR A 222 17.07 0.39 4.73
N ILE A 223 16.71 -0.74 4.14
CA ILE A 223 17.28 -2.02 4.54
C ILE A 223 18.63 -2.12 3.82
N MET A 224 19.73 -2.12 4.57
CA MET A 224 20.99 -2.52 3.95
C MET A 224 20.79 -3.94 3.44
N ALA A 225 20.90 -4.11 2.13
CA ALA A 225 20.72 -5.38 1.44
C ALA A 225 21.18 -6.53 2.33
N PRO A 226 20.30 -7.47 2.67
CA PRO A 226 20.81 -8.72 3.15
C PRO A 226 21.72 -9.27 2.08
N ASN A 227 22.70 -10.05 2.49
CA ASN A 227 23.57 -10.77 1.56
C ASN A 227 24.75 -9.98 1.04
N GLN A 228 25.04 -8.72 1.41
CA GLN A 228 26.38 -8.20 1.13
C GLN A 228 27.41 -8.95 1.99
N VAL A 229 28.12 -9.87 1.36
CA VAL A 229 29.09 -10.79 1.96
C VAL A 229 30.41 -10.08 2.25
N GLY A 230 30.71 -9.07 1.45
CA GLY A 230 31.88 -8.24 1.60
C GLY A 230 31.82 -7.00 0.74
N THR A 231 32.50 -5.98 1.25
CA THR A 231 32.78 -4.72 0.57
C THR A 231 34.28 -4.51 0.59
N LEU A 232 34.84 -4.18 -0.55
CA LEU A 232 36.22 -3.74 -0.69
C LEU A 232 36.21 -2.36 -1.33
N ASN A 233 36.59 -1.35 -0.56
CA ASN A 233 36.76 0.02 -1.07
C ASN A 233 38.18 0.17 -1.59
N LEU A 234 38.33 0.39 -2.90
CA LEU A 234 39.62 0.48 -3.57
C LEU A 234 40.05 1.93 -3.85
N SER A 235 39.14 2.91 -3.71
CA SER A 235 39.45 4.35 -3.86
C SER A 235 40.28 4.65 -5.13
N ASP A 236 39.82 4.13 -6.28
CA ASP A 236 40.49 4.21 -7.59
C ASP A 236 41.91 3.61 -7.63
N THR A 237 42.09 2.45 -6.99
CA THR A 237 43.36 1.71 -7.04
C THR A 237 43.70 1.29 -8.47
N THR A 238 44.92 1.61 -8.89
CA THR A 238 45.52 1.06 -10.12
C THR A 238 46.08 -0.33 -9.86
N PHE A 239 45.58 -1.31 -10.63
CA PHE A 239 46.09 -2.66 -10.64
C PHE A 239 47.14 -2.79 -11.74
N THR A 240 48.34 -3.24 -11.37
CA THR A 240 49.47 -3.44 -12.30
C THR A 240 49.72 -4.91 -12.60
N GLY A 241 48.77 -5.79 -12.26
CA GLY A 241 48.89 -7.23 -12.44
C GLY A 241 49.59 -7.97 -11.29
N ASN A 242 49.90 -7.30 -10.18
CA ASN A 242 50.48 -7.93 -8.98
C ASN A 242 49.62 -7.76 -7.72
N ASN A 243 48.47 -7.08 -7.84
CA ASN A 243 47.59 -6.79 -6.71
C ASN A 243 46.62 -7.95 -6.49
N ASN A 244 46.42 -8.34 -5.23
CA ASN A 244 45.48 -9.37 -4.85
C ASN A 244 44.81 -8.96 -3.53
N TYR A 245 43.54 -8.63 -3.59
CA TYR A 245 42.73 -8.22 -2.44
C TYR A 245 41.65 -9.25 -2.15
N MET A 246 41.09 -9.20 -0.94
CA MET A 246 40.02 -10.10 -0.51
C MET A 246 38.74 -9.31 -0.22
N VAL A 247 37.59 -9.82 -0.65
CA VAL A 247 36.26 -9.25 -0.38
C VAL A 247 35.34 -10.23 0.34
N GLY A 248 35.12 -10.02 1.64
CA GLY A 248 34.18 -10.84 2.42
C GLY A 248 34.56 -12.32 2.55
N ASN A 249 33.61 -13.15 2.98
CA ASN A 249 33.79 -14.60 3.15
C ASN A 249 32.83 -15.40 2.26
N THR A 250 33.36 -16.23 1.35
CA THR A 250 32.53 -16.98 0.38
C THR A 250 32.13 -18.39 0.81
N THR A 251 32.28 -18.71 2.09
CA THR A 251 31.88 -20.01 2.63
C THR A 251 30.40 -20.27 2.31
N ASN A 252 30.09 -21.41 1.69
CA ASN A 252 28.73 -21.83 1.31
C ASN A 252 27.98 -20.91 0.33
N ILE A 253 28.67 -20.04 -0.41
CA ILE A 253 28.05 -19.27 -1.50
C ILE A 253 28.27 -20.02 -2.81
N TYR A 254 27.18 -20.57 -3.36
CA TYR A 254 27.22 -21.30 -4.62
C TYR A 254 25.93 -21.14 -5.42
N ASN A 255 26.05 -21.28 -6.74
CA ASN A 255 24.99 -21.24 -7.76
C ASN A 255 24.20 -19.91 -7.88
N ASN A 256 24.09 -19.12 -6.82
CA ASN A 256 23.43 -17.83 -6.77
C ASN A 256 24.29 -16.81 -6.02
N ALA A 257 24.60 -15.69 -6.65
CA ALA A 257 25.24 -14.54 -6.03
C ALA A 257 25.40 -13.40 -7.06
N THR A 258 25.84 -12.25 -6.60
CA THR A 258 26.08 -11.08 -7.46
C THR A 258 27.42 -10.44 -7.15
N TYR A 259 28.24 -10.21 -8.17
CA TYR A 259 29.40 -9.33 -8.07
C TYR A 259 29.01 -7.93 -8.58
N GLU A 260 29.32 -6.89 -7.82
CA GLU A 260 29.22 -5.50 -8.28
C GLU A 260 30.53 -4.76 -8.06
N PHE A 261 31.06 -4.13 -9.10
CA PHE A 261 32.32 -3.41 -9.01
C PHE A 261 32.39 -2.32 -10.08
N GLY A 262 33.12 -1.25 -9.81
CA GLY A 262 33.52 -0.31 -10.85
C GLY A 262 34.94 -0.58 -11.29
N ALA A 263 35.15 -0.65 -12.60
CA ALA A 263 36.46 -0.88 -13.18
C ALA A 263 36.65 -0.13 -14.51
N SER A 264 37.90 0.17 -14.82
CA SER A 264 38.36 0.63 -16.13
C SER A 264 39.46 -0.33 -16.59
N PRO A 265 39.17 -1.28 -17.48
CA PRO A 265 40.18 -2.23 -17.96
C PRO A 265 41.28 -1.49 -18.73
N GLY A 266 42.53 -1.89 -18.52
CA GLY A 266 43.72 -1.28 -19.15
C GLY A 266 44.23 -2.01 -20.39
N ARG A 267 43.60 -3.13 -20.79
CA ARG A 267 43.99 -3.95 -21.94
C ARG A 267 42.80 -4.68 -22.54
N ALA A 268 42.94 -5.11 -23.79
CA ALA A 268 42.01 -6.03 -24.43
C ALA A 268 42.17 -7.47 -23.88
N ILE A 269 41.11 -8.26 -24.00
CA ILE A 269 41.08 -9.69 -23.69
C ILE A 269 40.70 -10.48 -24.94
N THR A 270 40.97 -11.79 -24.97
CA THR A 270 40.39 -12.67 -25.98
C THR A 270 38.90 -12.88 -25.67
N ILE A 271 38.00 -12.41 -26.54
CA ILE A 271 36.56 -12.68 -26.40
C ILE A 271 36.28 -14.11 -26.82
N ILE A 272 35.68 -14.87 -25.89
CA ILE A 272 35.31 -16.27 -26.11
C ILE A 272 33.79 -16.32 -26.23
N PRO A 273 33.21 -16.87 -27.31
CA PRO A 273 31.77 -17.02 -27.43
C PRO A 273 31.18 -17.84 -26.29
N THR A 274 29.98 -17.49 -25.85
CA THR A 274 29.22 -18.28 -24.86
C THR A 274 29.02 -19.71 -25.38
N ASN A 275 29.45 -20.71 -24.62
CA ASN A 275 29.42 -22.12 -25.01
C ASN A 275 29.29 -23.04 -23.78
N THR A 276 28.43 -24.06 -23.90
CA THR A 276 28.23 -25.11 -22.88
C THR A 276 29.14 -26.32 -23.08
N SER A 277 29.89 -26.39 -24.18
CA SER A 277 30.94 -27.39 -24.37
C SER A 277 32.19 -27.02 -23.60
N ALA A 278 32.92 -28.03 -23.11
CA ALA A 278 34.20 -27.80 -22.48
C ALA A 278 35.18 -27.23 -23.49
N LEU A 279 35.80 -26.11 -23.12
CA LEU A 279 36.90 -25.52 -23.85
C LEU A 279 38.19 -26.26 -23.48
N GLY A 280 39.13 -26.29 -24.44
CA GLY A 280 40.53 -26.61 -24.12
C GLY A 280 41.14 -25.58 -23.16
N TYR A 281 42.39 -25.79 -22.79
CA TYR A 281 43.13 -24.85 -21.94
C TYR A 281 43.01 -23.41 -22.47
N ILE A 282 42.43 -22.51 -21.67
CA ILE A 282 42.36 -21.09 -21.99
C ILE A 282 43.68 -20.46 -21.55
N PRO A 283 44.49 -19.91 -22.47
CA PRO A 283 45.74 -19.29 -22.10
C PRO A 283 45.48 -18.05 -21.25
N SER A 284 45.82 -18.13 -19.97
CA SER A 284 45.58 -17.11 -18.96
C SER A 284 46.19 -15.74 -19.30
N PHE A 285 47.31 -15.72 -20.02
CA PHE A 285 48.02 -14.48 -20.42
C PHE A 285 47.24 -13.59 -21.40
N GLN A 286 46.13 -14.08 -21.99
CA GLN A 286 45.26 -13.31 -22.88
C GLN A 286 43.99 -12.79 -22.20
N GLN A 287 43.85 -13.00 -20.89
CA GLN A 287 42.71 -12.56 -20.09
C GLN A 287 43.14 -11.51 -19.06
N ASN A 288 42.16 -10.83 -18.49
CA ASN A 288 42.34 -9.73 -17.54
C ASN A 288 41.38 -9.91 -16.36
N TRP A 289 41.75 -10.81 -15.46
CA TRP A 289 40.90 -11.36 -14.40
C TRP A 289 40.69 -10.39 -13.24
N ILE A 290 39.48 -9.84 -13.13
CA ILE A 290 39.09 -9.04 -11.97
C ILE A 290 38.73 -9.93 -10.77
N THR A 291 38.25 -11.16 -11.01
CA THR A 291 38.08 -12.20 -9.99
C THR A 291 38.37 -13.59 -10.57
N ILE A 292 38.71 -14.52 -9.68
CA ILE A 292 39.48 -15.75 -9.92
C ILE A 292 38.66 -16.96 -10.39
N GLU A 293 39.19 -17.71 -11.34
CA GLU A 293 38.75 -19.03 -11.81
C GLU A 293 39.31 -20.21 -10.98
N GLU A 294 39.18 -20.20 -9.65
CA GLU A 294 39.83 -21.23 -8.82
C GLU A 294 39.08 -22.58 -8.83
N TYR A 295 39.87 -23.65 -8.84
CA TYR A 295 39.46 -25.05 -8.80
C TYR A 295 38.41 -25.36 -7.71
N GLY A 296 37.24 -25.88 -8.10
CA GLY A 296 36.21 -26.37 -7.17
C GLY A 296 36.36 -27.83 -6.76
N GLY A 297 37.35 -28.56 -7.29
CA GLY A 297 37.40 -30.02 -7.18
C GLY A 297 37.03 -30.74 -8.48
N THR A 298 36.92 -32.06 -8.38
CA THR A 298 36.40 -32.95 -9.44
C THR A 298 34.90 -32.75 -9.68
N SER A 299 34.15 -32.38 -8.64
CA SER A 299 32.67 -32.32 -8.67
C SER A 299 32.09 -30.90 -8.68
N ASN A 300 32.85 -29.90 -8.24
CA ASN A 300 32.37 -28.50 -8.15
C ASN A 300 33.22 -27.57 -9.02
N MET A 301 32.69 -26.38 -9.26
CA MET A 301 33.33 -25.35 -10.09
C MET A 301 33.58 -24.05 -9.31
N GLY A 302 34.43 -23.18 -9.85
CA GLY A 302 34.55 -21.77 -9.45
C GLY A 302 34.25 -20.82 -10.61
N TYR A 303 33.80 -19.60 -10.29
CA TYR A 303 33.56 -18.54 -11.28
C TYR A 303 34.71 -17.53 -11.37
N GLY A 304 35.27 -17.34 -12.56
CA GLY A 304 36.18 -16.24 -12.87
C GLY A 304 35.56 -15.22 -13.83
N ILE A 305 35.88 -13.94 -13.64
CA ILE A 305 35.42 -12.85 -14.52
C ILE A 305 36.64 -12.12 -15.06
N SER A 306 36.72 -12.06 -16.38
CA SER A 306 37.72 -11.32 -17.14
C SER A 306 37.07 -10.12 -17.80
N ILE A 307 37.67 -8.94 -17.65
CA ILE A 307 37.16 -7.69 -18.23
C ILE A 307 38.25 -6.99 -19.04
N GLY A 308 37.99 -6.71 -20.31
CA GLY A 308 38.90 -6.02 -21.21
C GLY A 308 38.28 -4.78 -21.81
N THR A 309 39.12 -3.96 -22.45
CA THR A 309 38.69 -2.78 -23.22
C THR A 309 37.78 -3.14 -24.41
N ASN A 310 37.69 -4.43 -24.75
CA ASN A 310 36.91 -4.98 -25.85
C ASN A 310 35.79 -5.95 -25.42
N GLY A 311 35.53 -6.11 -24.11
CA GLY A 311 34.40 -6.92 -23.64
C GLY A 311 34.56 -7.57 -22.27
N VAL A 312 33.68 -8.52 -21.99
CA VAL A 312 33.61 -9.28 -20.72
C VAL A 312 33.50 -10.76 -21.03
N VAL A 313 34.28 -11.58 -20.31
CA VAL A 313 34.20 -13.04 -20.36
C VAL A 313 34.03 -13.58 -18.94
N MET A 314 33.05 -14.48 -18.74
CA MET A 314 32.88 -15.21 -17.50
C MET A 314 33.09 -16.71 -17.74
N ILE A 315 33.97 -17.29 -16.93
CA ILE A 315 34.34 -18.70 -17.02
C ILE A 315 33.87 -19.44 -15.76
N ALA A 316 33.26 -20.61 -15.95
CA ALA A 316 33.14 -21.63 -14.91
C ALA A 316 34.26 -22.67 -15.10
N HIS A 317 35.01 -22.96 -14.03
CA HIS A 317 36.17 -23.84 -14.08
C HIS A 317 36.08 -24.98 -13.06
N ARG A 318 36.30 -26.21 -13.52
CA ARG A 318 36.57 -27.41 -12.70
C ARG A 318 37.81 -28.13 -13.24
N GLU A 319 38.22 -29.23 -12.61
CA GLU A 319 39.37 -30.03 -13.05
C GLU A 319 39.48 -30.21 -14.56
N ASN A 320 40.50 -29.58 -15.17
CA ASN A 320 40.81 -29.68 -16.59
C ASN A 320 39.69 -29.26 -17.57
N TYR A 321 38.59 -28.67 -17.09
CA TYR A 321 37.46 -28.25 -17.94
C TYR A 321 37.05 -26.80 -17.66
N TYR A 322 37.08 -25.99 -18.73
CA TYR A 322 36.69 -24.59 -18.71
C TYR A 322 35.43 -24.41 -19.55
N TYR A 323 34.51 -23.58 -19.07
CA TYR A 323 33.26 -23.28 -19.77
C TYR A 323 33.08 -21.78 -19.84
N CYS A 324 33.02 -21.23 -21.06
CA CYS A 324 32.65 -19.83 -21.24
C CYS A 324 31.13 -19.70 -21.12
N ILE A 325 30.67 -19.30 -19.94
CA ILE A 325 29.25 -19.19 -19.64
C ILE A 325 28.68 -17.83 -20.00
N LEU A 326 29.53 -16.84 -20.26
CA LEU A 326 29.14 -15.54 -20.81
C LEU A 326 30.31 -14.93 -21.57
N GLY A 327 30.13 -14.68 -22.87
CA GLY A 327 31.03 -13.88 -23.69
C GLY A 327 30.30 -12.67 -24.26
N TYR A 328 30.80 -11.48 -23.98
CA TYR A 328 30.21 -10.22 -24.43
C TYR A 328 31.28 -9.34 -25.06
N SER A 329 31.06 -8.92 -26.31
CA SER A 329 31.97 -8.05 -27.06
C SER A 329 31.43 -6.63 -27.11
N ALA A 330 32.20 -5.65 -26.65
CA ALA A 330 31.87 -4.23 -26.72
C ALA A 330 33.11 -3.37 -26.47
N SER A 331 33.12 -2.12 -26.94
CA SER A 331 34.15 -1.17 -26.54
C SER A 331 33.87 -0.67 -25.12
N LEU A 332 34.77 -0.98 -24.18
CA LEU A 332 34.64 -0.72 -22.75
C LEU A 332 35.85 0.09 -22.22
N SER A 333 36.06 1.28 -22.77
CA SER A 333 37.12 2.20 -22.34
C SER A 333 36.64 3.11 -21.22
N GLY A 334 37.47 3.31 -20.19
CA GLY A 334 37.13 4.18 -19.05
C GLY A 334 36.36 3.45 -17.96
N MET A 335 35.91 4.22 -16.96
CA MET A 335 35.25 3.66 -15.77
C MET A 335 33.81 3.25 -16.07
N HIS A 336 33.49 1.99 -15.84
CA HIS A 336 32.15 1.46 -15.93
C HIS A 336 31.75 0.77 -14.62
N LYS A 337 30.46 0.82 -14.30
CA LYS A 337 29.86 -0.01 -13.26
C LYS A 337 29.47 -1.36 -13.85
N TYR A 338 30.08 -2.43 -13.36
CA TYR A 338 29.75 -3.80 -13.72
C TYR A 338 28.90 -4.42 -12.61
N ARG A 339 27.84 -5.14 -13.00
CA ARG A 339 27.12 -6.06 -12.13
C ARG A 339 26.97 -7.39 -12.85
N VAL A 340 27.43 -8.46 -12.23
CA VAL A 340 27.27 -9.83 -12.74
C VAL A 340 26.43 -10.60 -11.74
N THR A 341 25.17 -10.79 -12.10
CA THR A 341 24.16 -11.48 -11.30
C THR A 341 24.06 -12.91 -11.77
N ILE A 342 24.26 -13.89 -10.89
CA ILE A 342 24.16 -15.29 -11.23
C ILE A 342 22.94 -15.85 -10.51
N TYR A 343 21.97 -16.34 -11.28
CA TYR A 343 20.79 -17.02 -10.76
C TYR A 343 20.73 -18.43 -11.33
N ASN A 344 20.66 -19.43 -10.45
CA ASN A 344 20.69 -20.85 -10.78
C ASN A 344 21.79 -21.19 -11.82
N LYS A 345 23.01 -20.74 -11.54
CA LYS A 345 24.22 -20.87 -12.38
C LYS A 345 24.23 -20.11 -13.71
N VAL A 346 23.18 -19.34 -14.03
CA VAL A 346 23.10 -18.52 -15.25
C VAL A 346 23.55 -17.09 -14.93
N PRO A 347 24.59 -16.56 -15.60
CA PRO A 347 25.03 -15.19 -15.39
C PRO A 347 24.25 -14.18 -16.25
N TYR A 348 23.94 -13.03 -15.67
CA TYR A 348 23.34 -11.85 -16.27
C TYR A 348 24.31 -10.69 -16.06
N LEU A 349 24.85 -10.16 -17.16
CA LEU A 349 25.79 -9.05 -17.14
C LEU A 349 25.03 -7.74 -17.33
N TYR A 350 25.20 -6.84 -16.37
CA TYR A 350 24.77 -5.45 -16.47
C TYR A 350 25.99 -4.53 -16.52
N ILE A 351 25.94 -3.54 -17.39
CA ILE A 351 26.95 -2.48 -17.49
C ILE A 351 26.21 -1.15 -17.34
N ASN A 352 26.66 -0.30 -16.40
CA ASN A 352 26.01 0.96 -16.07
C ASN A 352 24.50 0.80 -15.80
N ASN A 353 24.16 -0.25 -15.05
CA ASN A 353 22.79 -0.68 -14.70
C ASN A 353 21.89 -1.10 -15.90
N GLN A 354 22.41 -1.20 -17.12
CA GLN A 354 21.68 -1.73 -18.28
C GLN A 354 22.07 -3.19 -18.52
N LEU A 355 21.08 -4.06 -18.79
CA LEU A 355 21.34 -5.46 -19.14
C LEU A 355 22.09 -5.51 -20.48
N ALA A 356 23.32 -6.02 -20.45
CA ALA A 356 24.21 -6.08 -21.60
C ALA A 356 24.25 -7.47 -22.24
N ALA A 357 24.22 -8.53 -21.43
CA ALA A 357 24.23 -9.90 -21.93
C ALA A 357 23.59 -10.88 -20.93
N ILE A 358 23.04 -11.96 -21.46
CA ILE A 358 22.60 -13.13 -20.71
C ILE A 358 23.45 -14.31 -21.16
N GLY A 359 24.02 -15.03 -20.19
CA GLY A 359 24.84 -16.21 -20.45
C GLY A 359 24.03 -17.51 -20.46
N VAL A 360 24.74 -18.61 -20.22
CA VAL A 360 24.19 -19.96 -20.09
C VAL A 360 24.54 -20.56 -18.74
N ALA A 361 23.74 -21.53 -18.28
CA ALA A 361 24.03 -22.24 -17.04
C ALA A 361 25.37 -23.00 -17.16
N ALA A 362 26.19 -22.95 -16.11
CA ALA A 362 27.39 -23.78 -16.03
C ALA A 362 27.03 -25.28 -16.14
N PRO A 363 27.58 -26.02 -17.12
CA PRO A 363 27.14 -27.37 -17.45
C PRO A 363 27.75 -28.46 -16.55
N ASN A 364 27.03 -29.58 -16.40
CA ASN A 364 27.53 -30.87 -15.88
C ASN A 364 28.30 -30.82 -14.55
N SER A 365 27.91 -30.00 -13.58
CA SER A 365 28.62 -29.88 -12.29
C SER A 365 27.69 -29.85 -11.08
N GLY A 366 28.26 -30.18 -9.92
CA GLY A 366 27.69 -29.95 -8.59
C GLY A 366 27.54 -28.45 -8.30
N ASN A 367 28.02 -27.98 -7.16
CA ASN A 367 27.93 -26.56 -6.83
C ASN A 367 28.95 -25.72 -7.62
N VAL A 368 28.59 -24.50 -7.99
CA VAL A 368 29.53 -23.53 -8.56
C VAL A 368 29.76 -22.41 -7.56
N TYR A 369 30.96 -22.33 -7.01
CA TYR A 369 31.30 -21.47 -5.89
C TYR A 369 31.78 -20.10 -6.32
N PHE A 370 31.46 -19.12 -5.47
CA PHE A 370 31.96 -17.76 -5.58
C PHE A 370 33.30 -17.63 -4.85
N LYS A 371 34.12 -16.71 -5.34
CA LYS A 371 35.48 -16.49 -4.86
C LYS A 371 35.66 -15.00 -4.54
N ASN A 372 36.43 -14.74 -3.50
CA ASN A 372 36.62 -13.42 -2.92
C ASN A 372 37.96 -12.77 -3.26
N LYS A 373 38.79 -13.37 -4.12
CA LYS A 373 40.03 -12.74 -4.57
C LYS A 373 39.73 -11.75 -5.70
N VAL A 374 40.18 -10.51 -5.54
CA VAL A 374 40.00 -9.40 -6.49
C VAL A 374 41.35 -8.99 -7.06
N GLY A 375 41.42 -8.93 -8.39
CA GLY A 375 42.62 -8.57 -9.17
C GLY A 375 43.55 -9.72 -9.52
N TYR A 376 43.17 -10.95 -9.19
CA TYR A 376 44.03 -12.14 -9.28
C TYR A 376 43.42 -13.24 -10.17
N GLY A 377 44.23 -13.84 -11.03
CA GLY A 377 43.94 -15.06 -11.79
C GLY A 377 44.87 -16.21 -11.39
N THR A 378 44.33 -17.44 -11.28
CA THR A 378 45.07 -18.60 -10.72
C THR A 378 46.29 -18.98 -11.57
N TYR A 379 46.15 -18.83 -12.90
CA TYR A 379 47.15 -19.30 -13.85
C TYR A 379 47.85 -18.16 -14.60
N GLY A 380 47.72 -16.91 -14.13
CA GLY A 380 48.18 -15.69 -14.82
C GLY A 380 47.02 -14.81 -15.32
N GLY A 381 47.33 -13.70 -16.00
CA GLY A 381 46.29 -12.78 -16.51
C GLY A 381 45.65 -11.88 -15.47
N ASN A 382 46.37 -11.56 -14.39
CA ASN A 382 45.91 -10.66 -13.31
C ASN A 382 45.37 -9.34 -13.87
N PHE A 383 44.42 -8.75 -13.15
CA PHE A 383 43.78 -7.52 -13.60
C PHE A 383 44.80 -6.39 -13.76
N ILE A 384 44.69 -5.71 -14.90
CA ILE A 384 45.41 -4.50 -15.25
C ILE A 384 44.38 -3.47 -15.68
N GLY A 385 44.39 -2.34 -14.97
CA GLY A 385 43.37 -1.31 -15.07
C GLY A 385 43.18 -0.59 -13.74
N ASN A 386 42.10 0.18 -13.62
CA ASN A 386 41.71 0.83 -12.37
C ASN A 386 40.42 0.20 -11.83
N ALA A 387 40.25 0.13 -10.52
CA ALA A 387 39.00 -0.27 -9.89
C ALA A 387 38.69 0.57 -8.64
N ASN A 388 37.41 0.88 -8.41
CA ASN A 388 36.99 1.82 -7.37
C ASN A 388 36.42 1.15 -6.11
N TYR A 389 35.61 0.11 -6.30
CA TYR A 389 34.99 -0.70 -5.26
C TYR A 389 34.72 -2.10 -5.81
N PHE A 390 34.59 -3.06 -4.91
CA PHE A 390 34.14 -4.41 -5.23
C PHE A 390 33.24 -4.92 -4.12
N ASN A 391 32.03 -5.32 -4.48
CA ASN A 391 31.00 -5.85 -3.60
C ASN A 391 30.65 -7.26 -4.05
N LEU A 392 30.52 -8.16 -3.08
CA LEU A 392 29.97 -9.49 -3.30
C LEU A 392 28.68 -9.63 -2.52
N TYR A 393 27.64 -10.13 -3.19
CA TYR A 393 26.37 -10.46 -2.59
C TYR A 393 26.11 -11.97 -2.66
N SER A 394 25.65 -12.62 -1.57
CA SER A 394 25.30 -14.05 -1.55
C SER A 394 23.96 -14.39 -2.22
N VAL A 395 23.35 -13.43 -2.92
CA VAL A 395 22.12 -13.63 -3.70
C VAL A 395 22.22 -13.02 -5.09
N ALA A 396 21.38 -13.51 -5.99
CA ALA A 396 21.15 -12.91 -7.30
C ALA A 396 20.28 -11.64 -7.14
N ARG A 397 20.73 -10.47 -7.60
CA ARG A 397 20.03 -9.17 -7.53
C ARG A 397 20.23 -8.31 -8.78
#